data_AF-A0A495TJC7-F1
#
_entry.id   AF-A0A495TJC7-F1
#
_cell.length_a   1.000
_cell.length_b   1.000
_cell.length_c   1.000
_cell.angle_alpha   90.00
_cell.angle_beta   90.00
_cell.angle_gamma   90.00
#
_symmetry.space_group_name_H-M   'P 1'
#
loop_
_entity.id
_entity.type
_entity.pdbx_description
1 polymer ?
#
loop_
_entity_poly.entity_id
_entity_poly.type
_entity_poly.pdbx_seq_one_letter_code
_entity_poly.pdbx_strand_id
1 'polypeptide(L)'
;MGSPTPDGNEYRTMTLEAFADTIVPGEKRSPDDRAVAGASTGGGAVQAGAIELLETPATGLSNALDDYQQALNAHAGAYAAEHGLRLDDSVPPFVALPFADRTSLVQSLTGTGHQERELWVLLALFANMAFDTAAHLHTTDALAAGHPGLTMMGFMQPGDDGLWRFPEYSYGKQLADPHPGTTSSGSPE
;
A
#
# COMPACT_ATOMS: atom_id res chain seq x y z
N MET A 1 7.04 -16.36 31.85
CA MET A 1 6.02 -16.73 30.85
C MET A 1 6.53 -16.18 29.54
N GLY A 2 6.99 -17.04 28.63
CA GLY A 2 7.47 -16.61 27.32
C GLY A 2 6.27 -16.25 26.45
N SER A 3 6.28 -15.06 25.86
CA SER A 3 5.30 -14.68 24.84
C SER A 3 5.30 -15.72 23.71
N PRO A 4 4.15 -16.07 23.14
CA PRO A 4 4.12 -16.96 21.99
C PRO A 4 4.91 -16.32 20.86
N THR A 5 5.90 -17.05 20.34
CA THR A 5 6.54 -16.69 19.07
C THR A 5 5.46 -16.67 17.98
N PRO A 6 5.37 -15.63 17.14
CA PRO A 6 4.39 -15.57 16.07
C PRO A 6 4.46 -16.83 15.19
N ASP A 7 3.32 -17.34 14.74
CA ASP A 7 3.30 -18.40 13.73
C ASP A 7 4.02 -17.91 12.45
N GLY A 8 4.60 -18.82 11.64
CA GLY A 8 5.39 -18.45 10.47
C GLY A 8 4.65 -17.53 9.50
N ASN A 9 3.33 -17.72 9.38
CA ASN A 9 2.46 -16.87 8.56
C ASN A 9 2.20 -15.49 9.19
N GLU A 10 2.04 -15.42 10.51
CA GLU A 10 1.88 -14.17 11.25
C GLU A 10 3.17 -13.34 11.20
N TYR A 11 4.33 -14.00 11.36
CA TYR A 11 5.65 -13.40 11.23
C TYR A 11 5.87 -12.74 9.87
N ARG A 12 5.43 -13.43 8.80
CA ARG A 12 5.43 -12.89 7.44
C ARG A 12 4.54 -11.68 7.29
N THR A 13 3.28 -11.83 7.68
CA THR A 13 2.28 -10.78 7.56
C THR A 13 2.75 -9.51 8.28
N MET A 14 3.19 -9.62 9.54
CA MET A 14 3.70 -8.47 10.31
C MET A 14 4.87 -7.76 9.61
N THR A 15 5.80 -8.51 9.03
CA THR A 15 6.95 -7.95 8.32
C THR A 15 6.52 -7.16 7.07
N LEU A 16 5.64 -7.77 6.26
CA LEU A 16 5.18 -7.17 5.01
C LEU A 16 4.24 -5.98 5.27
N GLU A 17 3.41 -6.05 6.30
CA GLU A 17 2.58 -4.93 6.75
C GLU A 17 3.44 -3.75 7.20
N ALA A 18 4.49 -4.01 7.99
CA ALA A 18 5.41 -2.96 8.41
C ALA A 18 6.14 -2.32 7.21
N PHE A 19 6.48 -3.10 6.18
CA PHE A 19 7.05 -2.55 4.96
C PHE A 19 6.03 -1.68 4.22
N ALA A 20 4.81 -2.18 4.01
CA ALA A 20 3.74 -1.45 3.34
C ALA A 20 3.40 -0.12 4.05
N ASP A 21 3.28 -0.14 5.38
CA ASP A 21 3.10 1.06 6.21
C ASP A 21 4.29 2.03 6.14
N THR A 22 5.50 1.52 5.90
CA THR A 22 6.67 2.40 5.67
C THR A 22 6.58 3.14 4.33
N ILE A 23 5.90 2.56 3.32
CA ILE A 23 5.70 3.18 1.99
C ILE A 23 4.53 4.17 1.98
N VAL A 24 3.35 3.73 2.42
CA VAL A 24 2.16 4.58 2.57
C VAL A 24 1.65 4.46 4.01
N PRO A 25 2.08 5.38 4.90
CA PRO A 25 1.80 5.26 6.33
C PRO A 25 0.32 5.44 6.67
N GLY A 26 -0.15 4.65 7.62
CA GLY A 26 -1.52 4.70 8.13
C GLY A 26 -1.60 4.82 9.65
N GLU A 27 -2.83 4.87 10.14
CA GLU A 27 -3.16 4.80 11.56
C GLU A 27 -3.08 3.37 12.10
N LYS A 28 -2.72 3.24 13.38
CA LYS A 28 -2.67 1.94 14.03
C LYS A 28 -4.05 1.31 14.16
N ARG A 29 -4.13 -0.03 14.04
CA ARG A 29 -5.35 -0.80 14.32
C ARG A 29 -5.68 -0.83 15.82
N SER A 30 -4.65 -0.77 16.66
CA SER A 30 -4.75 -0.72 18.12
C SER A 30 -3.50 -0.07 18.74
N PRO A 31 -3.53 0.34 20.02
CA PRO A 31 -2.33 0.88 20.69
C PRO A 31 -1.11 -0.04 20.64
N ASP A 32 -1.36 -1.36 20.66
CA ASP A 32 -0.34 -2.41 20.69
C ASP A 32 0.12 -2.85 19.29
N ASP A 33 -0.44 -2.30 18.21
CA ASP A 33 -0.02 -2.63 16.85
C ASP A 33 1.46 -2.25 16.66
N ARG A 34 2.25 -3.26 16.31
CA ARG A 34 3.70 -3.14 16.08
C ARG A 34 4.03 -3.05 14.60
N ALA A 35 3.21 -3.65 13.74
CA ALA A 35 3.45 -3.65 12.30
C ALA A 35 3.19 -2.25 11.75
N VAL A 36 2.02 -1.68 12.06
CA VAL A 36 1.66 -0.30 11.68
C VAL A 36 2.20 0.68 12.71
N ALA A 37 3.03 1.63 12.27
CA ALA A 37 3.67 2.59 13.15
C ALA A 37 2.73 3.68 13.66
N GLY A 38 1.68 4.01 12.91
CA GLY A 38 0.79 5.14 13.23
C GLY A 38 1.41 6.50 12.90
N ALA A 39 2.26 6.56 11.86
CA ALA A 39 2.97 7.80 11.50
C ALA A 39 2.07 8.82 10.77
N SER A 40 0.88 8.41 10.33
CA SER A 40 -0.14 9.26 9.71
C SER A 40 -1.51 9.03 10.35
N THR A 41 -2.41 9.99 10.19
CA THR A 41 -3.83 9.86 10.54
C THR A 41 -4.64 9.37 9.34
N GLY A 42 -5.57 8.45 9.54
CA GLY A 42 -6.35 7.82 8.47
C GLY A 42 -5.67 6.60 7.87
N GLY A 43 -6.30 5.99 6.86
CA GLY A 43 -5.83 4.72 6.31
C GLY A 43 -4.61 4.83 5.42
N GLY A 44 -3.67 3.90 5.61
CA GLY A 44 -2.48 3.72 4.77
C GLY A 44 -2.56 2.45 3.92
N ALA A 45 -1.42 2.00 3.37
CA ALA A 45 -1.36 0.81 2.50
C ALA A 45 -1.90 -0.46 3.17
N VAL A 46 -1.64 -0.65 4.48
CA VAL A 46 -2.14 -1.83 5.21
C VAL A 46 -3.66 -1.86 5.25
N GLN A 47 -4.31 -0.75 5.62
CA GLN A 47 -5.78 -0.66 5.61
C GLN A 47 -6.37 -0.69 4.19
N ALA A 48 -5.59 -0.27 3.19
CA ALA A 48 -5.95 -0.35 1.78
C ALA A 48 -5.85 -1.77 1.18
N GLY A 49 -5.46 -2.78 1.97
CA GLY A 49 -5.41 -4.16 1.51
C GLY A 49 -4.10 -4.56 0.81
N ALA A 50 -2.96 -4.02 1.26
CA ALA A 50 -1.66 -4.31 0.64
C ALA A 50 -1.28 -5.80 0.72
N ILE A 51 -1.61 -6.49 1.81
CA ILE A 51 -1.30 -7.91 1.95
C ILE A 51 -2.16 -8.73 1.00
N GLU A 52 -3.46 -8.44 0.95
CA GLU A 52 -4.41 -9.07 0.06
C GLU A 52 -3.97 -8.92 -1.41
N LEU A 53 -3.53 -7.73 -1.81
CA LEU A 53 -2.99 -7.50 -3.15
C LEU A 53 -1.75 -8.35 -3.41
N LEU A 54 -0.77 -8.35 -2.50
CA LEU A 54 0.48 -9.09 -2.65
C LEU A 54 0.25 -10.61 -2.77
N GLU A 55 -0.75 -11.15 -2.06
CA GLU A 55 -1.11 -12.56 -2.10
C GLU A 55 -1.83 -12.95 -3.40
N THR A 56 -2.33 -11.99 -4.20
CA THR A 56 -2.95 -12.34 -5.48
C THR A 56 -1.93 -12.92 -6.46
N PRO A 57 -2.26 -14.00 -7.19
CA PRO A 57 -1.36 -14.56 -8.21
C PRO A 57 -1.01 -13.59 -9.34
N ALA A 58 -1.85 -12.59 -9.58
CA ALA A 58 -1.67 -11.59 -10.64
C ALA A 58 -0.43 -10.70 -10.43
N THR A 59 0.05 -10.56 -9.19
CA THR A 59 1.29 -9.81 -8.91
C THR A 59 2.54 -10.54 -9.38
N GLY A 60 2.48 -11.87 -9.53
CA GLY A 60 3.65 -12.72 -9.72
C GLY A 60 4.56 -12.84 -8.49
N LEU A 61 4.18 -12.25 -7.34
CA LEU A 61 5.00 -12.23 -6.12
C LEU A 61 4.58 -13.21 -5.04
N SER A 62 3.36 -13.74 -5.08
CA SER A 62 2.77 -14.52 -3.98
C SER A 62 3.65 -15.68 -3.49
N ASN A 63 4.35 -16.36 -4.40
CA ASN A 63 5.27 -17.46 -4.08
C ASN A 63 6.64 -17.01 -3.53
N ALA A 64 6.98 -15.73 -3.64
CA ALA A 64 8.25 -15.15 -3.21
C ALA A 64 8.13 -14.31 -1.93
N LEU A 65 6.92 -14.18 -1.36
CA LEU A 65 6.68 -13.34 -0.18
C LEU A 65 7.47 -13.80 1.06
N ASP A 66 7.70 -15.11 1.20
CA ASP A 66 8.55 -15.66 2.25
C ASP A 66 10.01 -15.19 2.09
N ASP A 67 10.51 -15.13 0.85
CA ASP A 67 11.87 -14.67 0.56
C ASP A 67 12.03 -13.17 0.83
N TYR A 68 11.03 -12.35 0.44
CA TYR A 68 10.99 -10.93 0.75
C TYR A 68 11.03 -10.67 2.25
N GLN A 69 10.21 -11.38 3.02
CA GLN A 69 10.21 -11.24 4.47
C GLN A 69 11.56 -11.61 5.08
N GLN A 70 12.16 -12.72 4.65
CA GLN A 70 13.45 -13.17 5.18
C GLN A 70 14.55 -12.17 4.88
N ALA A 71 14.65 -11.73 3.62
CA ALA A 71 15.63 -10.74 3.20
C ALA A 71 15.46 -9.41 3.93
N LEU A 72 14.21 -8.93 4.09
CA LEU A 72 13.95 -7.66 4.77
C LEU A 72 14.36 -7.70 6.25
N ASN A 73 14.10 -8.81 6.94
CA ASN A 73 14.53 -8.97 8.34
C ASN A 73 16.05 -9.13 8.47
N ALA A 74 16.72 -9.75 7.49
CA ALA A 74 18.18 -9.80 7.45
C ALA A 74 18.79 -8.40 7.29
N HIS A 75 18.27 -7.60 6.37
CA HIS A 75 18.66 -6.19 6.19
C HIS A 75 18.41 -5.35 7.44
N ALA A 76 17.28 -5.55 8.11
CA ALA A 76 16.98 -4.87 9.37
C ALA A 76 17.97 -5.23 10.48
N GLY A 77 18.36 -6.51 10.59
CA GLY A 77 19.37 -6.96 11.54
C GLY A 77 20.74 -6.33 11.27
N ALA A 78 21.16 -6.29 10.00
CA ALA A 78 22.41 -5.65 9.59
C ALA A 78 22.40 -4.14 9.88
N TYR A 79 21.31 -3.45 9.51
CA TYR A 79 21.12 -2.03 9.79
C TYR A 79 21.20 -1.74 11.30
N ALA A 80 20.51 -2.54 12.12
CA ALA A 80 20.52 -2.38 13.56
C ALA A 80 21.93 -2.56 14.15
N ALA A 81 22.68 -3.55 13.67
CA ALA A 81 24.06 -3.76 14.12
C ALA A 81 24.98 -2.60 13.74
N GLU A 82 24.86 -2.06 12.54
CA GLU A 82 25.63 -0.90 12.06
C GLU A 82 25.34 0.37 12.89
N HIS A 83 24.07 0.56 13.27
CA HIS A 83 23.61 1.75 13.99
C HIS A 83 23.60 1.58 15.53
N GLY A 84 24.04 0.42 16.04
CA GLY A 84 24.06 0.12 17.47
C GLY A 84 22.66 0.04 18.12
N LEU A 85 21.64 -0.32 17.34
CA LEU A 85 20.26 -0.45 17.81
C LEU A 85 20.03 -1.82 18.43
N ARG A 86 19.38 -1.85 19.59
CA ARG A 86 18.88 -3.08 20.22
C ARG A 86 17.46 -3.34 19.74
N LEU A 87 17.27 -4.45 19.05
CA LEU A 87 15.95 -4.90 18.60
C LEU A 87 15.21 -5.67 19.70
N ASP A 88 13.89 -5.62 19.63
CA ASP A 88 12.99 -6.44 20.45
C ASP A 88 12.81 -7.80 19.76
N ASP A 89 13.31 -8.86 20.39
CA ASP A 89 13.30 -10.22 19.84
C ASP A 89 11.90 -10.88 19.85
N SER A 90 10.88 -10.21 20.41
CA SER A 90 9.49 -10.71 20.40
C SER A 90 8.75 -10.48 19.08
N VAL A 91 9.31 -9.66 18.18
CA VAL A 91 8.73 -9.33 16.87
C VAL A 91 9.80 -9.46 15.77
N PRO A 92 9.42 -9.50 14.48
CA PRO A 92 10.41 -9.53 13.41
C PRO A 92 11.38 -8.35 13.45
N PRO A 93 12.68 -8.53 13.13
CA PRO A 93 13.68 -7.45 13.15
C PRO A 93 13.26 -6.15 12.47
N PHE A 94 12.63 -6.23 11.30
CA PHE A 94 12.17 -5.03 10.59
C PHE A 94 11.04 -4.31 11.35
N VAL A 95 10.15 -5.08 11.99
CA VAL A 95 9.07 -4.57 12.85
C VAL A 95 9.62 -4.00 14.17
N ALA A 96 10.74 -4.51 14.66
CA ALA A 96 11.40 -3.99 15.86
C ALA A 96 12.02 -2.60 15.65
N LEU A 97 12.36 -2.22 14.41
CA LEU A 97 12.93 -0.90 14.10
C LEU A 97 11.92 0.22 14.37
N PRO A 98 12.36 1.36 14.95
CA PRO A 98 11.60 2.60 14.96
C PRO A 98 11.22 3.03 13.55
N PHE A 99 10.10 3.75 13.38
CA PHE A 99 9.61 4.13 12.06
C PHE A 99 10.64 4.92 11.23
N ALA A 100 11.36 5.86 11.84
CA ALA A 100 12.40 6.62 11.15
C ALA A 100 13.54 5.73 10.61
N ASP A 101 13.89 4.68 11.35
CA ASP A 101 14.89 3.70 10.94
C ASP A 101 14.36 2.78 9.83
N ARG A 102 13.08 2.35 9.91
CA ARG A 102 12.43 1.64 8.79
C ARG A 102 12.47 2.48 7.52
N THR A 103 12.11 3.76 7.60
CA THR A 103 12.14 4.68 6.47
C THR A 103 13.55 4.82 5.90
N SER A 104 14.56 4.98 6.76
CA SER A 104 15.96 5.14 6.34
C SER A 104 16.48 3.87 5.66
N LEU A 105 16.15 2.70 6.20
CA LEU A 105 16.48 1.42 5.59
C LEU A 105 15.80 1.24 4.24
N VAL A 106 14.49 1.48 4.15
CA VAL A 106 13.74 1.36 2.88
C VAL A 106 14.25 2.35 1.83
N GLN A 107 14.63 3.57 2.21
CA GLN A 107 15.28 4.52 1.30
C GLN A 107 16.61 3.99 0.76
N SER A 108 17.41 3.32 1.59
CA SER A 108 18.65 2.66 1.15
C SER A 108 18.37 1.51 0.18
N LEU A 109 17.43 0.62 0.53
CA LEU A 109 17.06 -0.56 -0.26
C LEU A 109 16.49 -0.19 -1.65
N THR A 110 15.74 0.91 -1.72
CA THR A 110 15.17 1.44 -2.98
C THR A 110 16.09 2.45 -3.68
N GLY A 111 17.25 2.75 -3.09
CA GLY A 111 18.25 3.67 -3.63
C GLY A 111 18.92 3.14 -4.90
N THR A 112 19.36 4.06 -5.77
CA THR A 112 19.89 3.72 -7.11
C THR A 112 21.13 2.83 -7.10
N GLY A 113 21.89 2.80 -6.00
CA GLY A 113 23.11 2.00 -5.84
C GLY A 113 22.91 0.63 -5.20
N HIS A 114 21.70 0.29 -4.76
CA HIS A 114 21.45 -1.00 -4.10
C HIS A 114 21.32 -2.14 -5.12
N GLN A 115 21.99 -3.26 -4.88
CA GLN A 115 22.01 -4.38 -5.84
C GLN A 115 20.62 -5.00 -6.04
N GLU A 116 19.81 -5.03 -4.98
CA GLU A 116 18.47 -5.63 -4.98
C GLU A 116 17.36 -4.60 -5.23
N ARG A 117 17.71 -3.38 -5.68
CA ARG A 117 16.78 -2.24 -5.79
C ARG A 117 15.47 -2.59 -6.48
N GLU A 118 15.55 -3.31 -7.60
CA GLU A 118 14.39 -3.64 -8.43
C GLU A 118 13.35 -4.46 -7.65
N LEU A 119 13.79 -5.36 -6.76
CA LEU A 119 12.92 -6.16 -5.90
C LEU A 119 12.17 -5.28 -4.90
N TRP A 120 12.89 -4.37 -4.23
CA TRP A 120 12.31 -3.48 -3.22
C TRP A 120 11.38 -2.44 -3.83
N VAL A 121 11.72 -1.92 -5.02
CA VAL A 121 10.85 -1.02 -5.78
C VAL A 121 9.58 -1.74 -6.22
N LEU A 122 9.66 -3.00 -6.64
CA LEU A 122 8.49 -3.79 -7.00
C LEU A 122 7.56 -4.03 -5.80
N LEU A 123 8.11 -4.35 -4.62
CA LEU A 123 7.31 -4.49 -3.40
C LEU A 123 6.66 -3.16 -2.99
N ALA A 124 7.41 -2.06 -3.08
CA ALA A 124 6.89 -0.72 -2.81
C ALA A 124 5.81 -0.28 -3.81
N LEU A 125 5.93 -0.68 -5.07
CA LEU A 125 4.92 -0.42 -6.10
C LEU A 125 3.58 -1.04 -5.69
N PHE A 126 3.54 -2.29 -5.24
CA PHE A 126 2.29 -2.91 -4.80
C PHE A 126 1.70 -2.28 -3.54
N ALA A 127 2.53 -1.80 -2.60
CA ALA A 127 2.03 -1.02 -1.46
C ALA A 127 1.33 0.28 -1.91
N ASN A 128 1.89 0.98 -2.90
CA ASN A 128 1.24 2.14 -3.52
C ASN A 128 -0.04 1.73 -4.25
N MET A 129 -0.01 0.67 -5.07
CA MET A 129 -1.16 0.20 -5.85
C MET A 129 -2.34 -0.24 -4.98
N ALA A 130 -2.08 -0.81 -3.80
CA ALA A 130 -3.13 -1.10 -2.84
C ALA A 130 -3.87 0.19 -2.46
N PHE A 131 -3.13 1.28 -2.18
CA PHE A 131 -3.71 2.56 -1.80
C PHE A 131 -4.34 3.33 -2.97
N ASP A 132 -3.58 3.57 -4.04
CA ASP A 132 -3.95 4.53 -5.09
C ASP A 132 -4.91 3.98 -6.16
N THR A 133 -4.98 2.65 -6.30
CA THR A 133 -5.77 2.03 -7.38
C THR A 133 -6.66 0.91 -6.87
N ALA A 134 -6.42 0.42 -5.65
CA ALA A 134 -7.12 -0.74 -5.10
C ALA A 134 -7.10 -1.93 -6.08
N ALA A 135 -5.94 -2.20 -6.68
CA ALA A 135 -5.82 -3.05 -7.89
C ALA A 135 -6.32 -4.51 -7.74
N HIS A 136 -6.60 -4.96 -6.51
CA HIS A 136 -7.15 -6.28 -6.19
C HIS A 136 -8.67 -6.28 -6.00
N LEU A 137 -9.34 -5.12 -6.09
CA LEU A 137 -10.76 -4.95 -5.83
C LEU A 137 -11.49 -4.43 -7.07
N HIS A 138 -12.78 -4.78 -7.17
CA HIS A 138 -13.67 -4.10 -8.09
C HIS A 138 -13.91 -2.68 -7.59
N THR A 139 -13.71 -1.66 -8.42
CA THR A 139 -13.71 -0.24 -7.99
C THR A 139 -14.99 0.17 -7.27
N THR A 140 -16.16 -0.33 -7.70
CA THR A 140 -17.43 -0.03 -7.02
C THR A 140 -17.48 -0.57 -5.61
N ASP A 141 -16.92 -1.75 -5.38
CA ASP A 141 -16.97 -2.44 -4.09
C ASP A 141 -15.99 -1.78 -3.11
N ALA A 142 -14.80 -1.42 -3.61
CA ALA A 142 -13.82 -0.64 -2.87
C ALA A 142 -14.41 0.71 -2.41
N LEU A 143 -15.09 1.42 -3.30
CA LEU A 143 -15.73 2.69 -2.97
C LEU A 143 -16.92 2.54 -2.01
N ALA A 144 -17.75 1.52 -2.19
CA ALA A 144 -18.86 1.24 -1.28
C ALA A 144 -18.36 0.88 0.13
N ALA A 145 -17.20 0.21 0.22
CA ALA A 145 -16.54 -0.12 1.48
C ALA A 145 -15.76 1.05 2.11
N GLY A 146 -15.69 2.22 1.46
CA GLY A 146 -14.95 3.37 1.95
C GLY A 146 -13.43 3.20 1.89
N HIS A 147 -12.92 2.57 0.82
CA HIS A 147 -11.49 2.32 0.63
C HIS A 147 -10.66 3.60 0.83
N PRO A 148 -9.62 3.59 1.67
CA PRO A 148 -8.99 4.80 2.17
C PRO A 148 -8.36 5.64 1.06
N GLY A 149 -7.59 5.04 0.14
CA GLY A 149 -6.91 5.80 -0.91
C GLY A 149 -7.84 6.33 -2.00
N LEU A 150 -8.73 5.49 -2.56
CA LEU A 150 -9.79 5.95 -3.48
C LEU A 150 -10.63 7.11 -2.91
N THR A 151 -11.03 7.01 -1.65
CA THR A 151 -11.79 8.08 -0.97
C THR A 151 -10.95 9.35 -0.82
N MET A 152 -9.69 9.22 -0.40
CA MET A 152 -8.75 10.33 -0.24
C MET A 152 -8.49 11.08 -1.55
N MET A 153 -8.38 10.37 -2.68
CA MET A 153 -8.21 10.99 -4.01
C MET A 153 -9.52 11.56 -4.58
N GLY A 154 -10.65 11.34 -3.92
CA GLY A 154 -11.95 11.87 -4.34
C GLY A 154 -12.54 11.13 -5.54
N PHE A 155 -12.33 9.81 -5.64
CA PHE A 155 -13.04 9.01 -6.65
C PHE A 155 -14.55 9.16 -6.46
N MET A 156 -15.26 9.45 -7.55
CA MET A 156 -16.71 9.62 -7.54
C MET A 156 -17.40 8.27 -7.39
N GLN A 157 -18.54 8.23 -6.70
CA GLN A 157 -19.41 7.06 -6.72
C GLN A 157 -20.11 6.95 -8.08
N PRO A 158 -20.43 5.72 -8.56
CA PRO A 158 -21.35 5.59 -9.68
C PRO A 158 -22.70 6.24 -9.33
N GLY A 159 -23.45 6.66 -10.36
CA GLY A 159 -24.82 7.14 -10.16
C GLY A 159 -25.74 6.03 -9.60
N ASP A 160 -26.96 6.40 -9.22
CA ASP A 160 -27.97 5.46 -8.66
C ASP A 160 -28.28 4.28 -9.59
N ASP A 161 -28.02 4.42 -10.89
CA ASP A 161 -28.18 3.39 -11.91
C ASP A 161 -26.91 2.55 -12.16
N GLY A 162 -25.87 2.73 -11.33
CA GLY A 162 -24.59 2.03 -11.41
C GLY A 162 -23.66 2.54 -12.51
N LEU A 163 -24.05 3.59 -13.25
CA LEU A 163 -23.25 4.11 -14.36
C LEU A 163 -22.34 5.26 -13.91
N TRP A 164 -21.10 5.20 -14.39
CA TRP A 164 -20.08 6.21 -14.16
C TRP A 164 -20.29 7.38 -15.10
N ARG A 165 -20.71 8.52 -14.55
CA ARG A 165 -20.93 9.74 -15.32
C ARG A 165 -20.24 10.89 -14.61
N PHE A 166 -19.61 11.74 -15.42
CA PHE A 166 -19.01 12.98 -14.97
C PHE A 166 -19.88 14.12 -15.50
N PRO A 167 -20.92 14.55 -14.76
CA PRO A 167 -21.83 15.59 -15.22
C PRO A 167 -21.11 16.93 -15.37
N GLU A 168 -20.01 17.12 -14.64
CA GLU A 168 -19.11 18.26 -14.75
C GLU A 168 -17.90 17.88 -15.61
N TYR A 169 -17.67 18.62 -16.70
CA TYR A 169 -16.51 18.42 -17.57
C TYR A 169 -15.21 18.46 -16.76
N SER A 170 -14.29 17.53 -17.04
CA SER A 170 -13.02 17.34 -16.30
C SER A 170 -12.06 18.54 -16.30
N TYR A 171 -12.40 19.62 -17.01
CA TYR A 171 -11.63 20.87 -17.07
C TYR A 171 -12.42 22.12 -16.66
N GLY A 172 -13.67 21.98 -16.18
CA GLY A 172 -14.55 23.10 -15.83
C GLY A 172 -14.78 24.09 -16.97
N LYS A 173 -14.46 23.70 -18.22
CA LYS A 173 -14.42 24.56 -19.38
C LYS A 173 -14.86 23.79 -20.61
N GLN A 174 -15.79 24.37 -21.36
CA GLN A 174 -16.16 23.90 -22.68
C GLN A 174 -14.96 24.03 -23.62
N LEU A 175 -14.44 22.89 -24.11
CA LEU A 175 -13.26 22.85 -24.99
C LEU A 175 -13.59 23.21 -26.44
N ALA A 176 -14.85 23.03 -26.85
CA ALA A 176 -15.35 23.39 -28.18
C ALA A 176 -16.88 23.59 -28.16
N ASP A 177 -17.39 24.35 -29.12
CA ASP A 177 -18.83 24.41 -29.40
C ASP A 177 -19.31 23.07 -29.98
N PRO A 178 -20.50 22.57 -29.59
CA PRO A 178 -21.10 21.41 -30.23
C PRO A 178 -21.24 21.64 -31.73
N HIS A 179 -20.86 20.64 -32.54
CA HIS A 179 -21.03 20.73 -33.99
C HIS A 179 -22.54 20.78 -34.32
N PRO A 180 -22.99 21.56 -35.32
CA PRO A 180 -24.41 21.66 -35.65
C PRO A 180 -25.10 20.32 -35.99
N GLY A 181 -24.32 19.34 -36.44
CA GLY A 181 -24.77 17.96 -36.71
C GLY A 181 -24.61 17.01 -35.52
N THR A 182 -24.47 17.51 -34.29
CA THR A 182 -24.44 16.70 -33.08
C THR A 182 -25.82 16.73 -32.42
N THR A 183 -26.40 15.56 -32.19
CA THR A 183 -27.68 15.40 -31.49
C THR A 183 -27.59 15.90 -30.05
N SER A 184 -28.74 16.10 -29.40
CA SER A 184 -28.80 16.47 -27.97
C SER A 184 -28.18 15.43 -27.03
N SER A 185 -27.99 14.18 -27.49
CA SER A 185 -27.28 13.12 -26.76
C SER A 185 -25.77 13.07 -27.04
N GLY A 186 -25.24 13.95 -27.90
CA GLY A 186 -23.82 13.98 -28.26
C GLY A 186 -23.43 13.04 -29.41
N SER A 187 -24.39 12.49 -30.16
CA SER A 187 -24.13 11.59 -31.29
C SER A 187 -24.04 12.36 -32.62
N PRO A 188 -23.24 11.92 -33.60
CA PRO A 188 -23.30 12.49 -34.96
C PRO A 188 -24.64 12.12 -35.63
N GLU A 189 -25.21 13.05 -36.40
CA GLU A 189 -26.23 12.74 -37.42
C GLU A 189 -25.60 12.27 -38.74
#